data_AF-A0A341FGI3-F1
#
_entry.id   AF-A0A341FGI3-F1
#
_cell.length_a   1.000
_cell.length_b   1.000
_cell.length_c   1.000
_cell.angle_alpha   90.00
_cell.angle_beta   90.00
_cell.angle_gamma   90.00
#
_symmetry.space_group_name_H-M   'P 1'
#
loop_
_entity.id
_entity.type
_entity.pdbx_description
1 polymer ?
#
loop_
_entity_poly.entity_id
_entity_poly.type
_entity_poly.pdbx_seq_one_letter_code
_entity_poly.pdbx_strand_id
1 'polypeptide(L)'
;MNSPQPATTRFALFLRGINVGGVKVPMAQLREVLTQMGGASVRSWLASGNVALDWPGDAPGLQRAAEAVLGERFGYRARVLVRRVDELAAIIAACP
;
A
#
# COMPACT_ATOMS: atom_id res chain seq x y z
N MET A 1 -21.76 -13.61 18.88
CA MET A 1 -22.21 -12.49 18.02
C MET A 1 -21.09 -12.22 17.04
N ASN A 2 -21.19 -12.72 15.80
CA ASN A 2 -20.18 -12.50 14.78
C ASN A 2 -20.65 -11.30 13.96
N SER A 3 -20.17 -10.11 14.28
CA SER A 3 -20.46 -8.91 13.49
C SER A 3 -19.92 -9.12 12.08
N PRO A 4 -20.66 -8.80 11.00
CA PRO A 4 -20.12 -8.88 9.66
C PRO A 4 -18.89 -7.98 9.56
N GLN A 5 -17.72 -8.58 9.32
CA GLN A 5 -16.53 -7.80 8.97
C GLN A 5 -16.86 -7.01 7.69
N PRO A 6 -16.56 -5.70 7.64
CA PRO A 6 -16.77 -4.92 6.43
C PRO A 6 -16.03 -5.60 5.27
N ALA A 7 -16.64 -5.65 4.10
CA ALA A 7 -16.02 -6.26 2.92
C ALA A 7 -14.74 -5.48 2.58
N THR A 8 -13.59 -6.07 2.89
CA THR A 8 -12.27 -5.49 2.57
C THR A 8 -11.81 -5.96 1.21
N THR A 9 -11.26 -5.04 0.41
CA THR A 9 -10.62 -5.38 -0.86
C THR A 9 -9.11 -5.50 -0.66
N ARG A 10 -8.47 -6.45 -1.35
CA ARG A 10 -7.03 -6.60 -1.32
C ARG A 10 -6.37 -5.72 -2.38
N PHE A 11 -5.45 -4.87 -1.96
CA PHE A 11 -4.73 -3.93 -2.82
C PHE A 11 -3.23 -4.23 -2.83
N ALA A 12 -2.61 -3.92 -3.97
CA ALA A 12 -1.17 -3.77 -4.13
C ALA A 12 -0.83 -2.28 -4.24
N LEU A 13 0.18 -1.85 -3.48
CA LEU A 13 0.73 -0.51 -3.46
C LEU A 13 2.16 -0.55 -3.99
N PHE A 14 2.48 0.34 -4.91
CA PHE A 14 3.80 0.51 -5.48
C PHE A 14 4.30 1.93 -5.19
N LEU A 15 5.21 2.04 -4.23
CA LEU A 15 5.83 3.29 -3.84
C LEU A 15 6.93 3.65 -4.85
N ARG A 16 7.02 4.93 -5.23
CA ARG A 16 8.11 5.41 -6.09
C ARG A 16 9.16 6.20 -5.32
N GLY A 17 10.41 6.10 -5.78
CA GLY A 17 11.51 6.97 -5.32
C GLY A 17 11.94 6.73 -3.88
N ILE A 18 11.68 5.53 -3.33
CA ILE A 18 12.15 5.15 -1.99
C ILE A 18 13.47 4.38 -2.09
N ASN A 19 14.30 4.47 -1.06
CA ASN A 19 15.61 3.80 -0.96
C ASN A 19 16.58 4.15 -2.10
N VAL A 20 16.35 5.30 -2.73
CA VAL A 20 17.19 5.92 -3.76
C VAL A 20 17.35 7.42 -3.41
N GLY A 21 18.46 8.03 -3.81
CA GLY A 21 18.62 9.49 -3.73
C GLY A 21 18.47 10.10 -2.32
N GLY A 22 18.82 9.36 -1.26
CA GLY A 22 18.78 9.84 0.13
C GLY A 22 17.46 9.60 0.87
N VAL A 23 16.38 9.19 0.19
CA VAL A 23 15.13 8.77 0.84
C VAL A 23 15.33 7.36 1.41
N LYS A 24 15.28 7.19 2.73
CA LYS A 24 15.35 5.88 3.39
C LYS A 24 14.01 5.54 4.03
N VAL A 25 13.42 4.42 3.60
CA VAL A 25 12.16 3.90 4.15
C VAL A 25 12.42 2.49 4.68
N PRO A 26 12.59 2.32 6.01
CA PRO A 26 12.67 1.00 6.62
C PRO A 26 11.35 0.25 6.42
N MET A 27 11.39 -0.95 5.83
CA MET A 27 10.18 -1.71 5.51
C MET A 27 9.35 -2.08 6.74
N ALA A 28 9.97 -2.24 7.91
CA ALA A 28 9.24 -2.44 9.17
C ALA A 28 8.38 -1.23 9.54
N GLN A 29 8.94 -0.01 9.46
CA GLN A 29 8.20 1.22 9.72
C GLN A 29 7.14 1.49 8.65
N LEU A 30 7.43 1.16 7.38
CA LEU A 30 6.43 1.24 6.31
C LEU A 30 5.19 0.39 6.64
N ARG A 31 5.39 -0.86 7.06
CA ARG A 31 4.28 -1.75 7.44
C ARG A 31 3.54 -1.22 8.66
N GLU A 32 4.25 -0.73 9.67
CA GLU A 32 3.67 -0.14 10.88
C GLU A 32 2.75 1.04 10.54
N VAL A 33 3.24 1.99 9.74
CA VAL A 33 2.49 3.18 9.33
C VAL A 33 1.21 2.81 8.58
N LEU A 34 1.32 1.89 7.62
CA LEU A 34 0.16 1.43 6.85
C LEU A 34 -0.83 0.63 7.70
N THR A 35 -0.35 -0.03 8.76
CA THR A 35 -1.22 -0.71 9.74
C THR A 35 -1.95 0.30 10.63
N GLN A 36 -1.25 1.33 11.13
CA GLN A 36 -1.82 2.39 11.97
C GLN A 36 -2.91 3.19 11.25
N MET A 37 -2.79 3.33 9.93
CA MET A 37 -3.82 3.92 9.05
C MET A 37 -5.12 3.10 8.96
N GLY A 38 -5.11 1.82 9.37
CA GLY A 38 -6.23 0.89 9.25
C GLY A 38 -6.06 -0.18 8.17
N GLY A 39 -4.88 -0.28 7.55
CA GLY A 39 -4.55 -1.37 6.63
C GLY A 39 -4.41 -2.70 7.39
N ALA A 40 -5.09 -3.73 6.92
CA ALA A 40 -4.98 -5.08 7.47
C ALA A 40 -4.05 -5.96 6.62
N SER A 41 -3.53 -7.04 7.20
CA SER A 41 -2.69 -8.04 6.50
C SER A 41 -1.52 -7.44 5.70
N VAL A 42 -0.90 -6.38 6.24
CA VAL A 42 0.13 -5.60 5.52
C VAL A 42 1.40 -6.45 5.33
N ARG A 43 1.77 -6.65 4.06
CA ARG A 43 3.00 -7.36 3.66
C ARG A 43 3.81 -6.49 2.71
N SER A 44 5.13 -6.51 2.84
CA SER A 44 6.05 -5.79 1.96
C SER A 44 7.12 -6.73 1.43
N TRP A 45 7.56 -6.52 0.19
CA TRP A 45 8.62 -7.32 -0.42
C TRP A 45 9.84 -6.46 -0.74
N LEU A 46 11.01 -6.94 -0.31
CA LEU A 46 12.31 -6.30 -0.52
C LEU A 46 12.33 -4.83 -0.04
N ALA A 47 13.43 -4.12 -0.27
CA ALA A 47 13.53 -2.69 -0.02
C ALA A 47 13.06 -1.85 -1.23
N SER A 48 12.09 -2.34 -2.01
CA SER A 48 11.70 -1.76 -3.30
C SER A 48 10.36 -1.00 -3.28
N GLY A 49 9.63 -1.01 -2.17
CA GLY A 49 8.37 -0.27 -2.05
C GLY A 49 7.15 -0.99 -2.60
N ASN A 50 7.20 -2.32 -2.67
CA ASN A 50 6.07 -3.16 -3.05
C ASN A 50 5.36 -3.64 -1.79
N VAL A 51 4.08 -3.32 -1.66
CA VAL A 51 3.26 -3.65 -0.49
C VAL A 51 1.93 -4.24 -0.93
N ALA A 52 1.37 -5.15 -0.15
CA ALA A 52 -0.02 -5.57 -0.25
C ALA A 52 -0.71 -5.45 1.10
N LEU A 53 -1.95 -5.00 1.11
CA LEU A 53 -2.78 -4.88 2.31
C LEU A 53 -4.26 -5.05 1.95
N ASP A 54 -5.07 -5.33 2.96
CA ASP A 54 -6.52 -5.33 2.86
C ASP A 54 -7.04 -3.98 3.39
N TRP A 55 -7.98 -3.37 2.66
CA TRP A 55 -8.48 -2.02 2.98
C TRP A 55 -10.01 -1.92 2.82
N PRO A 56 -10.70 -1.27 3.78
CA PRO A 56 -12.09 -0.89 3.61
C PRO A 56 -12.17 0.40 2.77
N GLY A 57 -12.52 0.28 1.49
CA GLY A 57 -12.70 1.44 0.61
C GLY A 57 -12.17 1.23 -0.80
N ASP A 58 -11.96 2.33 -1.51
CA ASP A 58 -11.51 2.37 -2.90
C ASP A 58 -10.01 2.67 -3.06
N ALA A 59 -9.48 2.40 -4.26
CA ALA A 59 -8.07 2.67 -4.56
C ALA A 59 -7.69 4.17 -4.45
N PRO A 60 -8.51 5.14 -4.93
CA PRO A 60 -8.18 6.55 -4.80
C PRO A 60 -8.13 7.04 -3.34
N GLY A 61 -9.04 6.57 -2.48
CA GLY A 61 -9.04 6.87 -1.06
C GLY A 61 -7.79 6.33 -0.36
N LEU A 62 -7.47 5.06 -0.61
CA LEU A 62 -6.25 4.43 -0.10
C LEU A 62 -4.98 5.14 -0.59
N GLN A 63 -4.94 5.55 -1.86
CA GLN A 63 -3.80 6.28 -2.42
C GLN A 63 -3.56 7.60 -1.68
N ARG A 64 -4.60 8.44 -1.55
CA ARG A 64 -4.48 9.74 -0.86
C ARG A 64 -4.07 9.57 0.59
N ALA A 65 -4.67 8.60 1.28
CA ALA A 65 -4.35 8.29 2.66
C ALA A 65 -2.86 7.89 2.77
N ALA A 66 -2.42 6.88 2.00
CA ALA A 66 -1.05 6.39 2.02
C ALA A 66 -0.02 7.48 1.67
N GLU A 67 -0.26 8.29 0.63
CA GLU A 67 0.65 9.39 0.27
C GLU A 67 0.78 10.42 1.39
N ALA A 68 -0.32 10.78 2.06
CA ALA A 68 -0.30 11.73 3.17
C ALA A 68 0.53 11.20 4.36
N VAL A 69 0.21 10.01 4.87
CA VAL A 69 0.88 9.47 6.07
C VAL A 69 2.35 9.15 5.83
N LEU A 70 2.70 8.68 4.62
CA LEU A 70 4.08 8.37 4.26
C LEU A 70 4.90 9.66 4.12
N GLY A 71 4.30 10.70 3.55
CA GLY A 71 4.96 12.00 3.45
C GLY A 71 5.20 12.63 4.81
N GLU A 72 4.22 12.58 5.71
CA GLU A 72 4.34 13.05 7.09
C GLU A 72 5.40 12.26 7.87
N ARG A 73 5.37 10.93 7.80
CA ARG A 73 6.27 10.09 8.60
C ARG A 73 7.73 10.13 8.14
N PHE A 74 7.96 10.17 6.83
CA PHE A 74 9.31 10.01 6.25
C PHE A 74 9.87 11.30 5.63
N GLY A 75 9.12 12.41 5.68
CA GLY A 75 9.60 13.73 5.27
C GLY A 75 9.89 13.86 3.77
N TYR A 76 9.13 13.18 2.91
CA TYR A 76 9.30 13.23 1.46
C TYR A 76 7.96 13.34 0.72
N ARG A 77 7.99 13.72 -0.56
CA ARG A 77 6.78 13.75 -1.40
C ARG A 77 6.44 12.34 -1.88
N ALA A 78 5.71 11.59 -1.06
CA ALA A 78 5.28 10.24 -1.37
C ALA A 78 4.40 10.19 -2.63
N ARG A 79 4.65 9.19 -3.49
CA ARG A 79 3.89 8.88 -4.70
C ARG A 79 3.62 7.38 -4.70
N VAL A 80 2.35 7.00 -4.67
CA VAL A 80 1.94 5.60 -4.55
C VAL A 80 0.97 5.25 -5.68
N LEU A 81 1.28 4.19 -6.42
CA LEU A 81 0.32 3.58 -7.33
C LEU A 81 -0.45 2.49 -6.58
N VAL A 82 -1.77 2.54 -6.61
CA VAL A 82 -2.64 1.56 -5.95
C VAL A 82 -3.43 0.78 -7.01
N ARG A 83 -3.39 -0.54 -6.93
CA ARG A 83 -4.16 -1.45 -7.80
C ARG A 83 -4.86 -2.50 -6.96
N ARG A 84 -6.06 -2.92 -7.36
CA ARG A 84 -6.66 -4.11 -6.75
C ARG A 84 -5.88 -5.34 -7.21
N VAL A 85 -5.78 -6.35 -6.35
CA VAL A 85 -5.05 -7.58 -6.70
C VAL A 85 -5.77 -8.38 -7.80
N ASP A 86 -7.10 -8.32 -7.86
CA ASP A 86 -7.88 -8.96 -8.93
C ASP A 86 -7.63 -8.31 -10.31
N GLU A 87 -7.49 -6.99 -10.36
CA GLU A 87 -7.13 -6.23 -11.55
C GLU A 87 -5.72 -6.63 -12.04
N LEU A 88 -4.75 -6.76 -11.13
CA LEU A 88 -3.41 -7.23 -11.49
C LEU A 88 -3.44 -8.67 -12.02
N ALA A 89 -4.24 -9.55 -11.42
CA ALA A 89 -4.39 -10.92 -11.90
C ALA A 89 -4.98 -10.96 -13.32
N ALA A 90 -5.98 -10.11 -13.61
CA ALA A 90 -6.55 -9.99 -14.95
C ALA A 90 -5.51 -9.47 -15.98
N ILE A 91 -4.68 -8.50 -15.60
CA ILE A 91 -3.58 -8.00 -16.46
C ILE A 91 -2.57 -9.11 -16.76
N ILE A 92 -2.18 -9.89 -15.74
CA ILE A 92 -1.25 -11.01 -15.89
C ILE A 92 -1.83 -12.07 -16.83
N ALA A 93 -3.13 -12.40 -16.68
CA ALA A 93 -3.80 -13.38 -17.54
C ALA A 93 -3.94 -12.91 -19.00
N ALA A 94 -3.94 -11.60 -19.24
CA ALA A 94 -3.98 -11.00 -20.58
C ALA A 94 -2.59 -10.67 -21.15
N CYS A 95 -1.51 -11.05 -20.46
CA CYS A 95 -0.15 -10.83 -20.94
C CYS A 95 0.13 -11.75 -22.14
N PRO A 96 0.51 -11.20 -23.32
CA PRO A 96 0.78 -11.98 -24.53
C PRO A 96 2.05 -12.84 -24.43
#